data_AF-A0A081RKU8-F1
#
_entry.id   AF-A0A081RKU8-F1
#
_cell.length_a   1.000
_cell.length_b   1.000
_cell.length_c   1.000
_cell.angle_alpha   90.00
_cell.angle_beta   90.00
_cell.angle_gamma   90.00
#
_symmetry.space_group_name_H-M   'P 1'
#
loop_
_entity.id
_entity.type
_entity.pdbx_description
1 polymer ?
#
loop_
_entity_poly.entity_id
_entity_poly.type
_entity_poly.pdbx_seq_one_letter_code
_entity_poly.pdbx_strand_id
1 'polypeptide(L)'
;DDVKGEVIIAFVVLKEGVTTDAKTLEKELVEKIRTDIGAIATPKQIYFVSKLPKTRSGKIMRRLLKAIGNNEKIGDVSTLEDGAAVTEVQTAFDEIQKSIRESN
;
A
#
# COMPACT_ATOMS: atom_id res chain seq x y z
N ASP A 1 -13.33 5.09 -7.25
CA ASP A 1 -13.93 4.38 -8.40
C ASP A 1 -15.40 4.70 -8.32
N ASP A 2 -15.91 5.56 -9.21
CA ASP A 2 -17.30 6.07 -9.12
C ASP A 2 -18.34 4.95 -9.19
N VAL A 3 -17.96 3.75 -9.63
CA VAL A 3 -18.83 2.57 -9.69
C VAL A 3 -18.78 1.73 -8.41
N LYS A 4 -17.67 1.76 -7.66
CA LYS A 4 -17.43 0.86 -6.50
C LYS A 4 -17.37 1.56 -5.13
N GLY A 5 -17.40 2.89 -5.08
CA GLY A 5 -17.26 3.65 -3.84
C GLY A 5 -15.84 3.52 -3.28
N GLU A 6 -15.60 2.51 -2.45
CA GLU A 6 -14.28 2.18 -1.91
C GLU A 6 -13.61 1.06 -2.72
N VAL A 7 -12.27 1.10 -2.82
CA VAL A 7 -11.47 0.06 -3.46
C VAL A 7 -10.40 -0.44 -2.49
N ILE A 8 -10.09 -1.73 -2.58
CA ILE A 8 -9.04 -2.34 -1.75
C ILE A 8 -7.69 -1.99 -2.35
N ILE A 9 -6.80 -1.45 -1.52
CA ILE A 9 -5.38 -1.29 -1.83
C ILE A 9 -4.55 -2.04 -0.78
N ALA A 10 -3.36 -2.50 -1.17
CA ALA A 10 -2.46 -3.21 -0.26
C ALA A 10 -1.07 -2.56 -0.25
N PHE A 11 -0.52 -2.33 0.95
CA PHE A 11 0.88 -1.96 1.13
C PHE A 11 1.63 -3.20 1.60
N VAL A 12 2.68 -3.59 0.87
CA VAL A 12 3.38 -4.88 1.06
C VAL A 12 4.85 -4.62 1.30
N VAL A 13 5.37 -5.23 2.36
CA VAL A 13 6.80 -5.28 2.65
C VAL A 13 7.31 -6.67 2.31
N LEU A 14 8.30 -6.74 1.44
CA LEU A 14 8.93 -8.00 1.04
C LEU A 14 9.97 -8.42 2.09
N LYS A 15 10.14 -9.73 2.23
CA LYS A 15 11.26 -10.27 3.01
C LYS A 15 12.57 -10.07 2.23
N GLU A 16 13.66 -10.03 2.97
CA GLU A 16 15.00 -10.00 2.38
C GLU A 16 15.23 -11.23 1.47
N GLY A 17 15.93 -11.02 0.37
CA GLY A 17 16.28 -12.07 -0.59
C GLY A 17 15.24 -12.36 -1.68
N VAL A 18 14.12 -11.63 -1.72
CA VAL A 18 13.19 -11.70 -2.85
C VAL A 18 13.80 -10.97 -4.06
N THR A 19 14.08 -11.72 -5.13
CA THR A 19 14.64 -11.20 -6.40
C THR A 19 13.61 -11.15 -7.52
N THR A 20 12.38 -11.62 -7.27
CA THR A 20 11.28 -11.60 -8.23
C THR A 20 10.94 -10.17 -8.62
N ASP A 21 10.71 -9.95 -9.92
CA ASP A 21 10.25 -8.66 -10.44
C ASP A 21 8.91 -8.27 -9.80
N ALA A 22 8.77 -6.98 -9.48
CA ALA A 22 7.60 -6.45 -8.79
C ALA A 22 6.29 -6.69 -9.56
N LYS A 23 6.30 -6.62 -10.90
CA LYS A 23 5.08 -6.84 -11.70
C LYS A 23 4.67 -8.30 -11.72
N THR A 24 5.63 -9.20 -11.75
CA THR A 24 5.37 -10.65 -11.64
C THR A 24 4.78 -10.97 -10.28
N LEU A 25 5.40 -10.44 -9.21
CA LEU A 25 4.95 -10.68 -7.86
C LEU A 25 3.58 -10.06 -7.57
N GLU A 26 3.29 -8.89 -8.11
CA GLU A 26 1.95 -8.28 -8.03
C GLU A 26 0.88 -9.21 -8.60
N LYS A 27 1.09 -9.77 -9.80
CA LYS A 27 0.15 -10.71 -10.41
C LYS A 27 -0.05 -11.96 -9.57
N GLU A 28 1.04 -12.53 -9.06
CA GLU A 28 0.98 -13.72 -8.21
C GLU A 28 0.20 -13.45 -6.91
N LEU A 29 0.42 -12.31 -6.27
CA LEU A 29 -0.29 -11.92 -5.06
C LEU A 29 -1.78 -11.69 -5.31
N VAL A 30 -2.12 -11.00 -6.42
CA VAL A 30 -3.51 -10.76 -6.83
C VAL A 30 -4.24 -12.08 -7.09
N GLU A 31 -3.64 -12.98 -7.86
CA GLU A 31 -4.20 -14.31 -8.14
C GLU A 31 -4.33 -15.16 -6.88
N LYS A 32 -3.34 -15.09 -5.99
CA LYS A 32 -3.37 -15.81 -4.71
C LYS A 32 -4.52 -15.33 -3.81
N ILE A 33 -4.69 -14.02 -3.65
CA ILE A 33 -5.79 -13.45 -2.86
C ILE A 33 -7.14 -13.79 -3.49
N ARG A 34 -7.24 -13.72 -4.82
CA ARG A 34 -8.46 -14.07 -5.55
C ARG A 34 -8.83 -15.54 -5.36
N THR A 35 -7.84 -16.43 -5.33
CA THR A 35 -8.05 -17.88 -5.15
C THR A 35 -8.41 -18.21 -3.70
N ASP A 36 -7.73 -17.60 -2.73
CA ASP A 36 -7.87 -17.94 -1.31
C ASP A 36 -9.09 -17.30 -0.65
N ILE A 37 -9.41 -16.05 -1.02
CA ILE A 37 -10.48 -15.26 -0.39
C ILE A 37 -11.63 -15.00 -1.37
N GLY A 38 -11.32 -14.77 -2.64
CA GLY A 38 -12.31 -14.50 -3.69
C GLY A 38 -12.17 -13.12 -4.32
N ALA A 39 -12.92 -12.91 -5.41
CA ALA A 39 -12.85 -11.69 -6.23
C ALA A 39 -13.23 -10.40 -5.47
N ILE A 40 -14.01 -10.51 -4.38
CA ILE A 40 -14.41 -9.36 -3.56
C ILE A 40 -13.24 -8.77 -2.75
N ALA A 41 -12.24 -9.61 -2.42
CA ALA A 41 -11.08 -9.20 -1.61
C ALA A 41 -9.86 -8.84 -2.47
N THR A 42 -9.97 -8.96 -3.79
CA THR A 42 -8.87 -8.71 -4.71
C THR A 42 -8.45 -7.22 -4.66
N PRO A 43 -7.20 -6.91 -4.28
CA PRO A 43 -6.71 -5.55 -4.28
C PRO A 43 -6.67 -5.00 -5.70
N LYS A 44 -7.09 -3.75 -5.87
CA LYS A 44 -6.99 -3.05 -7.16
C LYS A 44 -5.57 -2.55 -7.41
N GLN A 45 -4.82 -2.25 -6.35
CA GLN A 45 -3.41 -1.86 -6.42
C GLN A 45 -2.61 -2.45 -5.26
N ILE A 46 -1.37 -2.82 -5.56
CA ILE A 46 -0.38 -3.26 -4.58
C ILE A 46 0.81 -2.29 -4.62
N TYR A 47 1.18 -1.77 -3.46
CA TYR A 47 2.28 -0.83 -3.27
C TYR A 47 3.38 -1.55 -2.49
N PHE A 48 4.50 -1.82 -3.16
CA PHE A 48 5.67 -2.40 -2.50
C PHE A 48 6.47 -1.30 -1.81
N VAL A 49 6.73 -1.49 -0.52
CA VAL A 49 7.47 -0.55 0.33
C VAL A 49 8.48 -1.31 1.18
N SER A 50 9.56 -0.67 1.60
CA SER A 50 10.57 -1.27 2.47
C SER A 50 10.10 -1.36 3.92
N LYS A 51 9.23 -0.44 4.36
CA LYS A 51 8.68 -0.43 5.72
C LYS A 51 7.29 0.17 5.79
N LEU A 52 6.57 -0.20 6.84
CA LEU A 52 5.25 0.35 7.17
C LEU A 52 5.37 1.31 8.36
N PRO A 53 4.53 2.36 8.43
CA PRO A 53 4.50 3.25 9.58
C PRO A 53 4.05 2.48 10.82
N LYS A 54 4.93 2.41 11.82
CA LYS A 54 4.69 1.73 13.10
C LYS A 54 4.80 2.71 14.26
N THR A 55 4.03 2.46 15.30
CA THR A 55 4.22 3.12 16.60
C THR A 55 5.50 2.64 17.26
N ARG A 56 5.99 3.37 18.26
CA ARG A 56 7.11 2.91 19.12
C ARG A 56 6.89 1.55 19.81
N SER A 57 5.65 1.06 19.83
CA SER A 57 5.27 -0.28 20.32
C SER A 57 5.15 -1.33 19.21
N GLY A 58 5.55 -1.00 17.98
CA GLY A 58 5.53 -1.88 16.81
C GLY A 58 4.17 -2.03 16.13
N LYS A 59 3.12 -1.34 16.59
CA LYS A 59 1.78 -1.45 15.99
C LYS A 59 1.73 -0.69 14.67
N ILE A 60 1.20 -1.32 13.62
CA ILE A 60 1.02 -0.67 12.31
C ILE A 60 -0.04 0.43 12.42
N MET A 61 0.34 1.65 12.06
CA MET A 61 -0.55 2.82 12.07
C MET A 61 -1.41 2.85 10.79
N ARG A 62 -2.36 1.92 10.69
CA ARG A 62 -3.26 1.79 9.51
C ARG A 62 -4.03 3.06 9.17
N ARG A 63 -4.32 3.91 10.16
CA ARG A 63 -4.95 5.23 9.94
C ARG A 63 -4.13 6.10 8.98
N LEU A 64 -2.80 6.08 9.10
CA LEU A 64 -1.91 6.84 8.22
C LEU A 64 -1.95 6.29 6.81
N LEU A 65 -1.89 4.97 6.65
CA LEU A 65 -2.02 4.31 5.36
C LEU A 65 -3.35 4.65 4.66
N LYS A 66 -4.45 4.70 5.42
CA LYS A 66 -5.77 5.10 4.90
C LYS A 66 -5.77 6.58 4.47
N ALA A 67 -5.21 7.47 5.27
CA ALA A 67 -5.12 8.89 4.92
C ALA A 67 -4.32 9.09 3.62
N ILE A 68 -3.18 8.40 3.47
CA ILE A 68 -2.37 8.43 2.24
C ILE A 68 -3.18 7.91 1.05
N GLY A 69 -3.83 6.75 1.18
CA GLY A 69 -4.64 6.15 0.12
C GLY A 69 -5.81 7.03 -0.34
N ASN A 70 -6.32 7.89 0.54
CA ASN A 70 -7.40 8.82 0.25
C ASN A 70 -6.92 10.22 -0.18
N ASN A 71 -5.61 10.47 -0.27
CA ASN A 71 -5.03 11.83 -0.42
C ASN A 71 -5.51 12.81 0.68
N GLU A 72 -5.76 12.32 1.88
CA GLU A 72 -6.14 13.11 3.04
C GLU A 72 -4.91 13.61 3.81
N LYS A 73 -5.10 14.68 4.59
CA LYS A 73 -4.03 15.22 5.44
C LYS A 73 -3.65 14.20 6.52
N ILE A 74 -2.37 13.86 6.57
CA ILE A 74 -1.80 13.06 7.66
C ILE A 74 -2.01 13.80 8.99
N GLY A 75 -2.80 13.19 9.89
CA GLY A 75 -3.07 13.70 11.23
C GLY A 75 -1.90 13.48 12.19
N ASP A 76 -2.20 13.26 13.47
CA ASP A 76 -1.17 13.10 14.51
C ASP A 76 -0.20 11.94 14.23
N VAL A 77 1.11 12.21 14.35
CA VAL A 77 2.22 11.26 14.18
C VAL A 77 3.13 11.19 15.41
N SER A 78 2.71 11.77 16.54
CA SER A 78 3.50 11.87 17.79
C SER A 78 4.01 10.51 18.31
N THR A 79 3.25 9.44 18.11
CA THR A 79 3.59 8.07 18.55
C THR A 79 4.38 7.26 17.54
N LEU A 80 4.67 7.84 16.37
CA LEU A 80 5.37 7.17 15.28
C LEU A 80 6.82 6.87 15.71
N GLU A 81 7.31 5.71 15.33
CA GLU A 81 8.70 5.30 15.56
C GLU A 81 9.64 5.95 14.54
N ASP A 82 9.30 5.87 13.25
CA ASP A 82 10.09 6.39 12.13
C ASP A 82 9.21 7.18 11.17
N GLY A 83 9.47 8.49 11.07
CA GLY A 83 8.83 9.42 10.13
C GLY A 83 9.08 9.06 8.66
N ALA A 84 10.24 8.48 8.35
CA ALA A 84 10.61 8.14 6.98
C ALA A 84 9.67 7.09 6.38
N ALA A 85 9.12 6.19 7.21
CA ALA A 85 8.14 5.19 6.78
C ALA A 85 6.89 5.82 6.13
N VAL A 86 6.45 6.97 6.65
CA VAL A 86 5.27 7.67 6.13
C VAL A 86 5.59 8.31 4.79
N THR A 87 6.73 8.99 4.70
CA THR A 87 7.20 9.62 3.47
C THR A 87 7.38 8.58 2.37
N GLU A 88 7.99 7.45 2.68
CA GLU A 88 8.21 6.37 1.71
C GLU A 88 6.90 5.79 1.17
N VAL A 89 5.94 5.51 2.06
CA VAL A 89 4.62 5.05 1.64
C VAL A 89 3.91 6.09 0.77
N GLN A 90 4.02 7.38 1.11
CA GLN A 90 3.46 8.47 0.30
C GLN A 90 4.10 8.53 -1.08
N THR A 91 5.43 8.46 -1.17
CA THR A 91 6.16 8.46 -2.45
C THR A 91 5.75 7.27 -3.31
N ALA A 92 5.73 6.05 -2.76
CA ALA A 92 5.32 4.86 -3.50
C ALA A 92 3.87 4.96 -3.98
N PHE A 93 2.98 5.56 -3.18
CA PHE A 93 1.61 5.83 -3.59
C PHE A 93 1.55 6.83 -4.74
N ASP A 94 2.23 7.97 -4.62
CA ASP A 94 2.22 9.05 -5.61
C ASP A 94 2.82 8.61 -6.96
N GLU A 95 3.90 7.82 -6.94
CA GLU A 95 4.55 7.28 -8.15
C GLU A 95 3.61 6.38 -8.95
N ILE A 96 2.95 5.44 -8.29
CA ILE A 96 1.99 4.54 -8.94
C ILE A 96 0.76 5.32 -9.42
N GLN A 97 0.25 6.25 -8.62
CA GLN A 97 -0.88 7.10 -9.05
C GLN A 97 -0.53 7.97 -10.26
N LYS A 98 0.69 8.51 -10.31
CA LYS A 98 1.19 9.27 -11.46
C LYS A 98 1.32 8.38 -12.69
N SER A 99 1.90 7.18 -12.55
CA SER A 99 2.01 6.22 -13.66
C SER A 99 0.64 5.82 -14.22
N ILE A 100 -0.37 5.64 -13.35
CA ILE A 100 -1.75 5.36 -13.77
C ILE A 100 -2.37 6.56 -14.51
N ARG A 101 -2.14 7.79 -14.06
CA ARG A 101 -2.64 9.00 -14.73
C ARG A 101 -1.98 9.24 -16.09
N GLU A 102 -0.69 8.92 -16.23
CA GLU A 102 0.05 9.07 -17.50
C GLU A 102 -0.26 7.95 -18.51
N SER A 103 -0.79 6.82 -18.03
CA SER A 103 -1.17 5.67 -18.86
C SER A 103 -2.64 5.65 -19.30
N ASN A 104 -3.45 6.62 -18.85
CA ASN A 104 -4.85 6.83 -19.22
C ASN A 104 -5.01 8.10 -20.05
#